data_AF-A0A7X0RSH7-F1
#
_entry.id   AF-A0A7X0RSH7-F1
#
_cell.length_a   1.000
_cell.length_b   1.000
_cell.length_c   1.000
_cell.angle_alpha   90.00
_cell.angle_beta   90.00
_cell.angle_gamma   90.00
#
_symmetry.space_group_name_H-M   'P 1'
#
loop_
_entity.id
_entity.type
_entity.pdbx_description
1 polymer ?
#
loop_
_entity_poly.entity_id
_entity_poly.type
_entity_poly.pdbx_seq_one_letter_code
_entity_poly.pdbx_strand_id
1 'polypeptide(L)'
;MATTQSMHTAALMLSLALVFWTGSAIFVVLHPRAVWRLVQGRRWETSREPESDNLWLIRIQGIFMGAAGLLLLVVPQLREWLPFG
;
A
#
# COMPACT_ATOMS: atom_id res chain seq x y z
N MET A 1 -30.22 -14.04 -7.58
CA MET A 1 -29.83 -13.92 -6.16
C MET A 1 -28.38 -14.34 -5.88
N ALA A 2 -27.75 -15.26 -6.64
CA ALA A 2 -26.34 -15.65 -6.40
C ALA A 2 -25.28 -14.62 -6.85
N THR A 3 -25.58 -13.79 -7.85
CA THR A 3 -24.65 -12.79 -8.42
C THR A 3 -24.42 -11.58 -7.52
N THR A 4 -25.41 -11.18 -6.72
CA THR A 4 -25.29 -10.04 -5.81
C THR A 4 -24.41 -10.35 -4.60
N GLN A 5 -24.45 -11.59 -4.09
CA GLN A 5 -23.58 -12.04 -3.01
C GLN A 5 -22.11 -12.07 -3.44
N SER A 6 -21.80 -12.60 -4.62
CA SER A 6 -20.42 -12.67 -5.12
C SER A 6 -19.81 -11.28 -5.37
N MET A 7 -20.60 -10.34 -5.89
CA MET A 7 -20.16 -8.95 -6.05
C MET A 7 -19.89 -8.25 -4.71
N HIS A 8 -20.73 -8.50 -3.70
CA HIS A 8 -20.54 -7.93 -2.36
C HIS A 8 -19.27 -8.47 -1.69
N THR A 9 -19.03 -9.79 -1.77
CA THR A 9 -17.81 -10.41 -1.26
C THR A 9 -16.56 -9.88 -1.97
N ALA A 10 -16.62 -9.68 -3.29
CA ALA A 10 -15.51 -9.12 -4.06
C ALA A 10 -15.17 -7.68 -3.61
N ALA A 11 -16.18 -6.85 -3.38
CA ALA A 11 -15.98 -5.48 -2.89
C ALA A 11 -15.36 -5.44 -1.49
N LEU A 12 -15.80 -6.32 -0.59
CA LEU A 12 -15.21 -6.46 0.75
C LEU A 12 -13.76 -6.93 0.69
N MET A 13 -13.46 -7.94 -0.14
CA MET A 13 -12.10 -8.43 -0.33
C MET A 13 -11.18 -7.36 -0.89
N LEU A 14 -11.64 -6.60 -1.89
CA LEU A 14 -10.90 -5.46 -2.45
C LEU A 14 -10.65 -4.38 -1.39
N SER A 15 -11.65 -4.06 -0.56
CA SER A 15 -11.51 -3.07 0.51
C SER A 15 -10.49 -3.51 1.57
N LEU A 16 -10.55 -4.78 2.00
CA LEU A 16 -9.56 -5.35 2.91
C LEU A 16 -8.15 -5.33 2.32
N ALA A 17 -8.02 -5.68 1.03
CA ALA A 17 -6.74 -5.62 0.33
C ALA A 17 -6.19 -4.18 0.27
N LEU A 18 -7.04 -3.19 0.00
CA LEU A 18 -6.65 -1.78 -0.03
C LEU A 18 -6.28 -1.24 1.36
N VAL A 19 -7.00 -1.62 2.41
CA VAL A 19 -6.65 -1.26 3.80
C VAL A 19 -5.30 -1.86 4.17
N PHE A 20 -5.09 -3.15 3.88
CA PHE A 20 -3.82 -3.82 4.13
C PHE A 20 -2.67 -3.20 3.32
N TRP A 21 -2.90 -2.89 2.05
CA TRP A 21 -1.95 -2.19 1.18
C TRP A 21 -1.56 -0.83 1.75
N THR A 22 -2.54 -0.02 2.13
CA THR A 22 -2.31 1.34 2.64
C THR A 22 -1.57 1.30 3.98
N GLY A 23 -1.96 0.41 4.89
CA GLY A 23 -1.25 0.19 6.16
C GLY A 23 0.20 -0.27 5.95
N SER A 24 0.42 -1.20 5.01
CA SER A 24 1.77 -1.68 4.66
C SER A 24 2.62 -0.57 4.06
N ALA A 25 2.07 0.27 3.19
CA ALA A 25 2.76 1.40 2.60
C ALA A 25 3.17 2.44 3.67
N ILE A 26 2.27 2.77 4.61
CA ILE A 26 2.60 3.65 5.75
C ILE A 26 3.70 3.05 6.62
N PHE A 27 3.65 1.74 6.89
CA PHE A 27 4.68 1.04 7.64
C PHE A 27 6.06 1.14 6.96
N VAL A 28 6.12 1.01 5.63
CA VAL A 28 7.36 1.17 4.84
C VAL A 28 7.92 2.59 4.98
N VAL A 29 7.07 3.62 4.98
CA VAL A 29 7.49 5.01 5.14
C VAL A 29 8.03 5.28 6.55
N LEU A 30 7.37 4.76 7.58
CA LEU A 30 7.77 4.98 8.98
C LEU A 30 9.02 4.19 9.36
N HIS A 31 9.16 2.95 8.85
CA HIS A 31 10.24 2.05 9.21
C HIS A 31 11.03 1.54 8.00
N PRO A 32 11.64 2.43 7.18
CA PRO A 32 12.34 2.03 5.96
C PRO A 32 13.55 1.13 6.25
N ARG A 33 14.20 1.32 7.40
CA ARG A 33 15.28 0.44 7.86
C ARG A 33 14.79 -0.98 8.13
N ALA A 34 13.66 -1.15 8.82
CA ALA A 34 13.12 -2.48 9.11
C ALA A 34 12.73 -3.21 7.81
N VAL A 35 12.11 -2.49 6.87
CA VAL A 35 11.77 -3.02 5.54
C VAL A 35 13.02 -3.40 4.77
N TRP A 36 14.06 -2.56 4.77
CA TRP A 36 15.34 -2.88 4.14
C TRP A 36 15.95 -4.16 4.70
N ARG A 37 15.94 -4.34 6.04
CA ARG A 37 16.42 -5.57 6.69
C ARG A 37 15.61 -6.80 6.29
N LEU A 38 14.29 -6.67 6.16
CA LEU A 38 13.40 -7.74 5.70
C LEU A 38 13.64 -8.12 4.23
N VAL A 39 13.74 -7.13 3.34
CA VAL A 39 13.90 -7.32 1.89
C VAL A 39 15.29 -7.88 1.55
N GLN A 40 16.33 -7.46 2.26
CA GLN A 40 17.69 -7.97 2.02
C GLN A 40 17.92 -9.41 2.52
N GLY A 41 17.13 -9.88 3.50
CA GLY A 41 17.26 -11.24 4.03
C GLY A 41 18.69 -11.61 4.48
N ARG A 42 19.05 -12.90 4.41
CA ARG A 42 20.37 -13.44 4.81
C ARG A 42 21.59 -12.90 4.03
N ARG A 43 21.45 -11.94 3.11
CA ARG A 43 22.60 -11.24 2.46
C ARG A 43 23.24 -10.17 3.37
N TRP A 44 23.10 -10.34 4.68
CA TRP A 44 23.58 -9.44 5.72
C TRP A 44 25.10 -9.31 5.73
N GLU A 45 25.83 -10.37 5.34
CA GLU A 45 27.30 -10.39 5.44
C GLU A 45 28.02 -9.52 4.40
N THR A 46 27.31 -9.01 3.38
CA THR A 46 27.92 -8.24 2.28
C THR A 46 27.28 -6.87 2.03
N SER A 47 26.17 -6.56 2.68
CA SER A 47 25.42 -5.34 2.43
C SER A 47 25.84 -4.25 3.41
N ARG A 48 26.66 -3.28 2.95
CA ARG A 48 26.89 -2.02 3.68
C ARG A 48 25.53 -1.42 4.08
N GLU A 49 25.45 -0.81 5.26
CA GLU A 49 24.23 -0.10 5.69
C GLU A 49 23.72 0.80 4.56
N PRO A 50 22.39 0.87 4.34
CA PRO A 50 21.85 1.67 3.26
C PRO A 50 22.28 3.12 3.47
N GLU A 51 22.99 3.66 2.48
CA GLU A 51 23.30 5.07 2.36
C GLU A 51 22.00 5.88 2.50
N SER A 52 22.08 7.08 3.09
CA SER A 52 20.90 7.90 3.42
C SER A 52 19.94 8.10 2.24
N ASP A 53 20.48 8.10 1.03
CA ASP A 53 19.75 8.30 -0.22
C ASP A 53 18.84 7.11 -0.56
N ASN A 54 19.25 5.88 -0.25
CA ASN A 54 18.41 4.69 -0.44
C ASN A 54 17.22 4.68 0.54
N LEU A 55 17.39 5.19 1.75
CA LEU A 55 16.30 5.30 2.72
C LEU A 55 15.26 6.36 2.28
N TRP A 56 15.69 7.44 1.64
CA TRP A 56 14.80 8.45 1.09
C TRP A 56 13.97 7.93 -0.09
N LEU A 57 14.59 7.17 -0.99
CA LEU A 57 13.89 6.48 -2.10
C LEU A 57 12.78 5.55 -1.59
N ILE A 58 13.06 4.74 -0.55
CA ILE A 58 12.08 3.84 0.06
C ILE A 58 10.89 4.62 0.64
N ARG A 59 11.15 5.77 1.30
CA ARG A 59 10.08 6.64 1.83
C ARG A 59 9.24 7.24 0.72
N ILE A 60 9.85 7.75 -0.34
CA ILE A 60 9.13 8.34 -1.48
C ILE A 60 8.24 7.29 -2.13
N GLN A 61 8.78 6.09 -2.40
CA GLN A 61 8.00 4.98 -2.97
C GLN A 61 6.83 4.56 -2.06
N GLY A 62 7.06 4.47 -0.75
CA GLY A 62 6.01 4.17 0.22
C GLY A 62 4.91 5.24 0.26
N ILE A 63 5.27 6.53 0.15
CA ILE A 63 4.30 7.63 0.07
C ILE A 63 3.46 7.51 -1.21
N PHE A 64 4.08 7.30 -2.37
CA PHE A 64 3.36 7.13 -3.63
C PHE A 64 2.43 5.91 -3.61
N MET A 65 2.89 4.77 -3.10
CA MET A 65 2.05 3.57 -2.97
C MET A 65 0.91 3.76 -1.97
N GLY A 66 1.16 4.43 -0.84
CA GLY A 66 0.13 4.75 0.14
C GLY A 66 -0.91 5.70 -0.41
N ALA A 67 -0.48 6.74 -1.13
CA ALA A 67 -1.37 7.70 -1.80
C ALA A 67 -2.22 7.03 -2.89
N ALA A 68 -1.64 6.12 -3.68
CA ALA A 68 -2.39 5.35 -4.68
C ALA A 68 -3.46 4.46 -4.02
N GLY A 69 -3.15 3.78 -2.92
CA GLY A 69 -4.11 2.98 -2.16
C GLY A 69 -5.25 3.81 -1.58
N LEU A 70 -4.91 4.96 -0.98
CA LEU A 70 -5.89 5.93 -0.47
C LEU A 70 -6.79 6.48 -1.58
N LEU A 71 -6.21 6.82 -2.73
CA LEU A 71 -6.95 7.32 -3.87
C LEU A 71 -7.92 6.26 -4.39
N LEU A 72 -7.51 5.00 -4.50
CA LEU A 72 -8.37 3.88 -4.90
C LEU A 72 -9.46 3.56 -3.87
N LEU A 73 -9.23 3.80 -2.58
CA LEU A 73 -10.25 3.72 -1.53
C LEU A 73 -11.30 4.83 -1.67
N VAL A 74 -10.87 6.03 -2.05
CA VAL A 74 -11.73 7.22 -2.16
C VAL A 74 -12.47 7.28 -3.50
N VAL A 75 -11.94 6.71 -4.58
CA VAL A 75 -12.60 6.66 -5.91
C VAL A 75 -14.04 6.13 -5.89
N PRO A 76 -14.35 4.96 -5.28
CA PRO A 76 -15.73 4.48 -5.22
C PRO A 76 -16.64 5.42 -4.42
N GLN A 77 -16.12 6.06 -3.36
CA GLN A 77 -16.88 7.05 -2.58
C GLN A 77 -17.13 8.34 -3.36
N LEU A 78 -16.13 8.84 -4.11
CA LEU A 78 -16.29 10.01 -4.98
C LEU A 78 -17.32 9.77 -6.08
N ARG A 79 -17.43 8.54 -6.60
CA ARG A 79 -18.45 8.18 -7.60
C ARG A 79 -19.87 8.23 -7.04
N GLU A 80 -20.06 7.99 -5.74
CA GLU A 80 -21.35 8.13 -5.08
C GLU A 80 -21.73 9.60 -4.86
N TRP A 81 -20.74 10.46 -4.66
CA TRP A 81 -20.93 11.90 -4.40
C TRP A 81 -21.01 12.76 -5.68
N LEU A 82 -20.35 12.33 -6.76
CA LEU A 82 -20.46 12.92 -8.09
C LEU A 82 -21.34 12.01 -8.95
N PRO A 83 -22.68 12.19 -8.93
CA PRO A 83 -23.51 11.69 -10.00
C PRO A 83 -23.08 12.46 -11.25
N PHE A 84 -22.21 11.87 -12.06
CA PHE A 84 -22.15 12.27 -13.46
C PHE A 84 -23.53 11.91 -14.03
N GLY A 85 -24.36 12.95 -14.13
CA GLY A 85 -25.66 12.92 -14.80
C GLY A 85 -25.54 12.68 -16.30
#